data_AF-W4V9P0-F1
#
_entry.id   AF-W4V9P0-F1
#
_cell.length_a   1.000
_cell.length_b   1.000
_cell.length_c   1.000
_cell.angle_alpha   90.00
_cell.angle_beta   90.00
_cell.angle_gamma   90.00
#
_symmetry.space_group_name_H-M   'P 1'
#
loop_
_entity.id
_entity.type
_entity.pdbx_description
1 polymer ?
#
loop_
_entity_poly.entity_id
_entity_poly.type
_entity_poly.pdbx_seq_one_letter_code
_entity_poly.pdbx_strand_id
1 'polypeptide(L)'
;MGIEAAQIVTKKLCTQVNIVLEYTLFGKVQNILISEGFTIKDVIYEQDVEIIVFVPCDDVETFIDMINEATNARAIIQKGDSCYITLDSQGKIII
;
A
#
# COMPACT_ATOMS: atom_id res chain seq x y z
N MET A 1 -15.30 16.09 -34.81
CA MET A 1 -14.73 14.74 -34.55
C MET A 1 -14.31 14.73 -33.09
N GLY A 2 -15.13 14.16 -32.22
CA GLY A 2 -14.84 14.08 -30.78
C GLY A 2 -14.72 12.61 -30.43
N ILE A 3 -13.50 12.08 -30.41
CA ILE A 3 -13.25 10.81 -29.73
C ILE A 3 -12.86 11.23 -28.32
N GLU A 4 -13.83 11.22 -27.41
CA GLU A 4 -13.57 11.34 -25.98
C GLU A 4 -12.53 10.29 -25.63
N ALA A 5 -11.35 10.74 -25.20
CA ALA A 5 -10.32 9.88 -24.66
C ALA A 5 -10.81 9.36 -23.31
N ALA A 6 -11.66 8.32 -23.34
CA ALA A 6 -12.11 7.63 -22.15
C ALA A 6 -10.89 6.92 -21.54
N GLN A 7 -10.23 7.59 -20.59
CA GLN A 7 -9.16 6.97 -19.83
C GLN A 7 -9.76 5.85 -18.98
N ILE A 8 -9.32 4.61 -19.21
CA ILE A 8 -9.75 3.47 -18.41
C ILE A 8 -9.20 3.66 -17.00
N VAL A 9 -10.09 3.80 -16.03
CA VAL A 9 -9.76 3.86 -14.60
C VAL A 9 -10.37 2.65 -13.90
N THR A 10 -9.61 2.06 -12.97
CA THR A 10 -10.07 0.90 -12.19
C THR A 10 -10.40 1.34 -10.78
N LYS A 11 -11.62 1.05 -10.30
CA LYS A 11 -11.98 1.20 -8.88
C LYS A 11 -11.71 -0.10 -8.14
N LYS A 12 -10.92 -0.03 -7.06
CA LYS A 12 -10.61 -1.19 -6.21
C LYS A 12 -10.98 -0.91 -4.76
N LEU A 13 -11.65 -1.86 -4.12
CA LEU A 13 -11.95 -1.79 -2.69
C LEU A 13 -10.72 -2.24 -1.90
N CYS A 14 -10.08 -1.30 -1.22
CA CYS A 14 -8.87 -1.53 -0.45
C CYS A 14 -9.08 -1.13 1.01
N THR A 15 -8.27 -1.66 1.90
CA THR A 15 -8.10 -1.17 3.26
C THR A 15 -6.80 -0.39 3.34
N GLN A 16 -6.83 0.78 3.98
CA GLN A 16 -5.60 1.48 4.31
C GLN A 16 -4.91 0.75 5.46
N VAL A 17 -3.65 0.38 5.28
CA VAL A 17 -2.82 -0.24 6.32
C VAL A 17 -1.59 0.62 6.53
N ASN A 18 -1.32 0.96 7.78
CA ASN A 18 -0.17 1.73 8.19
C ASN A 18 0.86 0.77 8.81
N ILE A 19 2.10 0.83 8.34
CA ILE A 19 3.22 0.04 8.85
C ILE A 19 4.23 0.99 9.45
N VAL A 20 4.44 0.93 10.76
CA VAL A 20 5.45 1.73 11.47
C VAL A 20 6.63 0.84 11.83
N LEU A 21 7.84 1.26 11.46
CA LEU A 21 9.05 0.46 11.59
C LEU A 21 10.33 1.30 11.61
N GLU A 22 11.37 0.76 12.22
CA GLU A 22 12.69 1.38 12.27
C GLU A 22 13.34 1.47 10.87
N TYR A 23 14.14 2.52 10.63
CA TYR A 23 14.84 2.74 9.35
C TYR A 23 15.65 1.53 8.83
N THR A 24 16.17 0.68 9.72
CA THR A 24 16.92 -0.53 9.34
C THR A 24 16.07 -1.55 8.59
N LEU A 25 14.75 -1.58 8.84
CA LEU A 25 13.79 -2.46 8.19
C LEU A 25 13.12 -1.82 6.97
N PHE A 26 13.19 -0.49 6.85
CA PHE A 26 12.49 0.27 5.81
C PHE A 26 12.83 -0.17 4.39
N GLY A 27 14.11 -0.23 4.04
CA GLY A 27 14.52 -0.64 2.69
C GLY A 27 14.01 -2.03 2.33
N LYS A 28 13.98 -2.96 3.30
CA LYS A 28 13.48 -4.32 3.11
C LYS A 28 11.97 -4.32 2.87
N VAL A 29 11.20 -3.68 3.76
CA VAL A 29 9.74 -3.63 3.66
C VAL A 29 9.30 -2.92 2.38
N GLN A 30 9.91 -1.76 2.07
CA GLN A 30 9.61 -1.01 0.85
C GLN A 30 9.88 -1.85 -0.42
N ASN A 31 10.99 -2.58 -0.46
CA ASN A 31 11.31 -3.44 -1.60
C ASN A 31 10.27 -4.55 -1.81
N ILE A 32 9.81 -5.18 -0.72
CA ILE A 32 8.78 -6.21 -0.76
C ILE A 32 7.46 -5.62 -1.27
N LEU A 33 7.03 -4.47 -0.73
CA LEU A 33 5.80 -3.80 -1.17
C LEU A 33 5.80 -3.50 -2.67
N ILE A 34 6.93 -3.00 -3.20
CA ILE A 34 7.10 -2.72 -4.63
C ILE A 34 7.10 -4.01 -5.45
N SER A 35 7.80 -5.04 -4.99
CA SER A 35 7.93 -6.31 -5.73
C SER A 35 6.61 -7.07 -5.82
N GLU A 36 5.81 -7.03 -4.76
CA GLU A 36 4.48 -7.64 -4.71
C GLU A 36 3.39 -6.75 -5.34
N GLY A 37 3.74 -5.55 -5.80
CA GLY A 37 2.81 -4.65 -6.49
C GLY A 37 1.78 -3.96 -5.60
N PHE A 38 2.05 -3.83 -4.29
CA PHE A 38 1.19 -3.08 -3.39
C PHE A 38 1.27 -1.57 -3.66
N THR A 39 0.12 -0.90 -3.56
CA THR A 39 0.03 0.53 -3.78
C THR A 39 0.44 1.30 -2.53
N ILE A 40 1.64 1.87 -2.54
CA ILE A 40 2.09 2.79 -1.49
C ILE A 40 1.41 4.15 -1.69
N LYS A 41 0.66 4.59 -0.68
CA LYS A 41 0.00 5.90 -0.64
C LYS A 41 0.98 6.99 -0.26
N ASP A 42 1.72 6.77 0.83
CA ASP A 42 2.63 7.76 1.42
C ASP A 42 3.72 7.08 2.25
N VAL A 43 4.81 7.80 2.49
CA VAL A 43 5.89 7.41 3.40
C VAL A 43 6.25 8.61 4.26
N ILE A 44 6.01 8.49 5.55
CA ILE A 44 6.24 9.56 6.54
C ILE A 44 7.53 9.22 7.29
N TYR A 45 8.46 10.17 7.33
CA TYR A 45 9.77 10.03 7.94
C TYR A 45 9.83 10.86 9.23
N GLU A 46 9.72 10.19 10.39
CA GLU A 46 9.81 10.82 11.71
C GLU A 46 10.88 10.14 12.58
N GLN A 47 10.56 9.73 13.81
CA GLN A 47 11.47 8.94 14.65
C GLN A 47 11.61 7.53 14.09
N ASP A 48 10.47 6.95 13.70
CA ASP A 48 10.35 5.74 12.90
C ASP A 48 9.79 6.10 11.51
N VAL A 49 9.86 5.14 10.58
CA VAL A 49 9.26 5.30 9.26
C VAL A 49 7.85 4.71 9.28
N GLU A 50 6.88 5.49 8.84
CA GLU A 50 5.52 5.02 8.61
C GLU A 50 5.25 4.91 7.11
N ILE A 51 4.87 3.71 6.66
CA ILE A 51 4.46 3.44 5.29
C ILE A 51 2.95 3.25 5.27
N ILE A 52 2.25 4.07 4.48
CA ILE A 52 0.81 3.95 4.30
C ILE A 52 0.55 3.22 2.99
N VAL A 53 -0.14 2.08 3.05
CA VAL A 53 -0.36 1.17 1.92
C VAL A 53 -1.85 0.95 1.72
N PHE A 54 -2.31 0.93 0.47
CA PHE A 54 -3.63 0.42 0.13
C PHE A 54 -3.54 -1.06 -0.22
N VAL A 55 -4.17 -1.88 0.61
CA VAL A 55 -4.17 -3.34 0.47
C VAL A 55 -5.56 -3.79 0.04
N PRO A 56 -5.71 -4.62 -1.00
CA PRO A 56 -7.02 -5.17 -1.37
C PRO A 56 -7.66 -5.85 -0.17
N CYS A 57 -8.96 -5.69 0.04
CA CYS A 57 -9.60 -6.19 1.27
C CYS A 57 -9.42 -7.71 1.47
N ASP A 58 -9.42 -8.47 0.37
CA ASP A 58 -9.23 -9.92 0.38
C ASP A 58 -7.78 -10.34 0.72
N ASP A 59 -6.80 -9.44 0.55
CA ASP A 59 -5.37 -9.71 0.75
C ASP A 59 -4.84 -9.20 2.12
N VAL A 60 -5.69 -8.56 2.94
CA VAL A 60 -5.23 -7.88 4.17
C VAL A 60 -4.55 -8.82 5.15
N GLU A 61 -5.09 -10.02 5.37
CA GLU A 61 -4.50 -10.97 6.32
C GLU A 61 -3.15 -11.48 5.81
N THR A 62 -3.08 -11.93 4.55
CA THR A 62 -1.84 -12.37 3.90
C THR A 62 -0.78 -11.28 3.87
N PHE A 63 -1.19 -10.02 3.64
CA PHE A 63 -0.31 -8.87 3.73
C PHE A 63 0.29 -8.72 5.13
N ILE A 64 -0.54 -8.78 6.17
CA ILE A 64 -0.08 -8.65 7.56
C ILE A 64 0.93 -9.75 7.90
N ASP A 65 0.65 -11.00 7.54
CA ASP A 65 1.55 -12.12 7.76
C ASP A 65 2.90 -11.94 7.05
N MET A 66 2.87 -11.51 5.79
CA MET A 66 4.08 -11.25 5.00
C MET A 66 4.94 -10.12 5.62
N ILE A 67 4.33 -9.03 6.09
CA ILE A 67 5.06 -7.96 6.76
C ILE A 67 5.63 -8.43 8.11
N ASN A 68 4.88 -9.21 8.87
CA ASN A 68 5.37 -9.79 10.12
C ASN A 68 6.55 -10.73 9.89
N GLU A 69 6.49 -11.61 8.90
CA GLU A 69 7.58 -12.50 8.54
C GLU A 69 8.82 -11.72 8.10
N ALA A 70 8.63 -10.71 7.23
CA ALA A 70 9.73 -9.88 6.75
C ALA A 70 10.42 -9.10 7.86
N THR A 71 9.69 -8.69 8.90
CA THR A 71 10.19 -7.85 9.98
C THR A 71 10.52 -8.63 11.25
N ASN A 72 10.27 -9.94 11.28
CA ASN A 72 10.27 -10.74 12.51
C ASN A 72 9.35 -10.13 13.59
N ALA A 73 8.16 -9.69 13.17
CA ALA A 73 7.13 -9.02 13.98
C ALA A 73 7.63 -7.76 14.71
N ARG A 74 8.63 -7.06 14.17
CA ARG A 74 9.15 -5.80 14.72
C ARG A 74 8.44 -4.57 14.20
N ALA A 75 7.70 -4.68 13.09
CA ALA A 75 6.85 -3.59 12.64
C ALA A 75 5.54 -3.55 13.42
N ILE A 76 5.04 -2.34 13.66
CA ILE A 76 3.69 -2.11 14.16
C ILE A 76 2.77 -1.94 12.96
N ILE A 77 1.73 -2.78 12.88
CA ILE A 77 0.78 -2.75 11.77
C ILE A 77 -0.57 -2.27 12.29
N GLN A 78 -1.12 -1.22 11.68
CA GLN A 78 -2.43 -0.66 12.03
C GLN A 78 -3.35 -0.72 10.81
N LYS A 79 -4.47 -1.44 10.96
CA LYS A 79 -5.52 -1.53 9.94
C LYS A 79 -6.48 -0.34 10.12
N GLY A 80 -6.65 0.45 9.07
CA GLY A 80 -7.65 1.51 9.00
C GLY A 80 -8.94 1.06 8.33
N ASP A 81 -9.71 2.04 7.86
CA ASP A 81 -10.96 1.81 7.15
C ASP A 81 -10.76 1.35 5.71
N SER A 82 -11.78 0.65 5.19
CA SER A 82 -11.87 0.31 3.78
C SER A 82 -12.36 1.50 2.95
N CYS A 83 -11.74 1.71 1.79
CA CYS A 83 -12.06 2.78 0.86
C CYS A 83 -11.90 2.29 -0.59
N TYR A 84 -12.66 2.91 -1.50
CA TYR A 84 -12.44 2.72 -2.93
C TYR A 84 -11.33 3.64 -3.41
N ILE A 85 -10.29 3.06 -4.01
CA ILE A 85 -9.24 3.80 -4.70
C ILE A 85 -9.47 3.72 -6.21
N THR A 86 -9.11 4.80 -6.92
CA THR A 86 -9.10 4.82 -8.38
C THR A 86 -7.66 4.71 -8.85
N LEU A 87 -7.39 3.73 -9.70
CA LEU A 87 -6.08 3.49 -10.30
C LEU A 87 -6.13 3.83 -11.80
N ASP A 88 -5.09 4.47 -12.30
CA ASP A 88 -4.87 4.64 -13.74
C ASP A 88 -4.45 3.32 -14.41
N SER A 89 -4.27 3.34 -15.72
CA SER A 89 -3.83 2.17 -16.49
C SER A 89 -2.41 1.68 -16.15
N GLN A 90 -1.64 2.46 -15.38
CA GLN A 90 -0.29 2.15 -14.89
C GLN A 90 -0.27 1.78 -13.39
N GLY A 91 -1.44 1.69 -12.74
CA GLY A 91 -1.55 1.34 -11.32
C GLY A 91 -1.27 2.50 -10.36
N LYS A 92 -1.19 3.74 -10.86
CA LYS A 92 -1.02 4.93 -10.00
C LYS A 92 -2.38 5.41 -9.51
N ILE A 93 -2.44 5.83 -8.25
CA ILE A 93 -3.64 6.42 -7.67
C ILE A 93 -3.96 7.73 -8.37
N ILE A 94 -5.22 7.87 -8.81
CA ILE A 94 -5.81 9.14 -9.26
C ILE A 94 -6.83 9.56 -8.20
N ILE A 95 -6.71 10.80 -7.74
CA ILE A 95 -7.62 11.46 -6.79
C ILE A 95 -8.57 12.37 -7.57
#